data_AF-A0A351R9H3-F1
#
_entry.id   AF-A0A351R9H3-F1
#
_cell.length_a   1.000
_cell.length_b   1.000
_cell.length_c   1.000
_cell.angle_alpha   90.00
_cell.angle_beta   90.00
_cell.angle_gamma   90.00
#
_symmetry.space_group_name_H-M   'P 1'
#
loop_
_entity.id
_entity.type
_entity.pdbx_description
1 polymer ?
#
loop_
_entity_poly.entity_id
_entity_poly.type
_entity_poly.pdbx_seq_one_letter_code
_entity_poly.pdbx_strand_id
1 'polypeptide(L)'
;MEQKNSPIEAARQTLIQLMQRKLPPTPDNFRSVYDEIMGVQSVDKSAELGKTLEKVLNQAGKQKPKYIAIAQAINPLIEKGDWPKVEEQLTKLFPSAAAGVEEANWSVVIRNLLKQLEVSHKGVTLSRKKEGLSKVLVNFASDSDVLAQKIQSLISSWGLSGTADAVTSLDAAIEVPAVT
;
A
#
# COMPACT_ATOMS: atom_id res chain seq x y z
N MET A 1 39.04 18.25 41.19
CA MET A 1 39.64 18.05 39.85
C MET A 1 38.83 16.96 39.15
N GLU A 2 37.79 17.38 38.43
CA GLU A 2 36.83 16.50 37.74
C GLU A 2 37.30 16.29 36.29
N GLN A 3 38.04 15.20 36.03
CA GLN A 3 38.21 14.72 34.65
C GLN A 3 37.02 13.84 34.32
N LYS A 4 35.96 14.52 33.89
CA LYS A 4 34.71 13.98 33.36
C LYS A 4 35.00 13.14 32.10
N ASN A 5 34.82 11.82 32.17
CA ASN A 5 34.64 10.87 31.06
C ASN A 5 35.23 11.30 29.71
N SER A 6 36.55 11.15 29.53
CA SER A 6 37.14 11.28 28.19
C SER A 6 36.61 10.15 27.29
N PRO A 7 36.15 10.42 26.05
CA PRO A 7 35.66 9.40 25.13
C PRO A 7 36.65 8.26 24.90
N ILE A 8 37.95 8.56 24.99
CA ILE A 8 39.04 7.58 24.87
C ILE A 8 39.08 6.64 26.07
N GLU A 9 38.81 7.16 27.27
CA GLU A 9 38.82 6.38 28.51
C GLU A 9 37.57 5.50 28.61
N ALA A 10 36.42 6.02 28.18
CA ALA A 10 35.19 5.25 28.02
C ALA A 10 35.36 4.11 26.99
N ALA A 11 36.01 4.38 25.84
CA ALA A 11 36.35 3.38 24.82
C ALA A 11 37.31 2.29 25.35
N ARG A 12 38.25 2.68 26.22
CA ARG A 12 39.20 1.73 26.83
C ARG A 12 38.51 0.84 27.86
N GLN A 13 37.67 1.42 28.71
CA GLN A 13 36.89 0.68 29.69
C GLN A 13 35.91 -0.29 29.02
N THR A 14 35.33 0.09 27.88
CA THR A 14 34.48 -0.81 27.07
C THR A 14 35.22 -2.04 26.59
N LEU A 15 36.42 -1.88 26.03
CA LEU A 15 37.23 -3.00 25.56
C LEU A 15 37.60 -3.93 26.71
N ILE A 16 37.97 -3.36 27.88
CA ILE A 16 38.29 -4.13 29.08
C ILE A 16 37.05 -4.93 29.56
N GLN A 17 35.88 -4.31 29.57
CA GLN A 17 34.64 -4.94 30.01
C GLN A 17 34.11 -5.99 29.02
N LEU A 18 34.30 -5.79 27.71
CA LEU A 18 34.07 -6.77 26.65
C LEU A 18 34.94 -8.02 26.82
N MET A 19 36.24 -7.81 27.07
CA MET A 19 37.20 -8.89 27.31
C MET A 19 36.87 -9.67 28.59
N GLN A 20 36.49 -8.98 29.67
CA GLN A 20 36.06 -9.61 30.92
C GLN A 20 34.78 -10.43 30.76
N ARG A 21 33.81 -9.93 29.98
CA ARG A 21 32.56 -10.64 29.65
C ARG A 21 32.74 -11.73 28.58
N LYS A 22 33.95 -11.90 28.02
CA LYS A 22 34.26 -12.83 26.91
C LYS A 22 33.30 -12.71 25.72
N LEU A 23 32.78 -11.51 25.47
CA LEU A 23 31.89 -11.25 24.34
C LEU A 23 32.75 -11.05 23.08
N PRO A 24 32.31 -11.54 21.90
CA PRO A 24 33.02 -11.27 20.67
C PRO A 24 33.04 -9.75 20.42
N PRO A 25 34.16 -9.18 19.94
CA PRO A 25 34.29 -7.76 19.65
C PRO A 25 33.53 -7.41 18.35
N THR A 26 32.22 -7.60 18.37
CA THR A 26 31.32 -7.13 17.31
C THR A 26 30.97 -5.66 17.55
N PRO A 27 30.69 -4.89 16.48
CA PRO A 27 30.28 -3.49 16.61
C PRO A 27 29.07 -3.29 17.54
N ASP A 28 28.12 -4.23 17.54
CA ASP A 28 26.94 -4.23 18.42
C ASP A 28 27.30 -4.38 19.90
N ASN A 29 28.16 -5.35 20.24
CA ASN A 29 28.57 -5.58 21.63
C ASN A 29 29.39 -4.40 22.17
N PHE A 30 30.22 -3.77 21.33
CA PHE A 30 30.93 -2.56 21.69
C PHE A 30 29.97 -1.40 21.97
N ARG A 31 28.97 -1.21 21.10
CA ARG A 31 27.96 -0.17 21.24
C ARG A 31 27.18 -0.32 22.54
N SER A 32 26.69 -1.53 22.84
CA SER A 32 25.96 -1.82 24.06
C SER A 32 26.76 -1.53 25.33
N VAL A 33 28.01 -1.99 25.41
CA VAL A 33 28.85 -1.76 26.61
C VAL A 33 29.32 -0.29 26.68
N TYR A 34 29.50 0.39 25.55
CA TYR A 34 29.86 1.82 25.51
C TYR A 34 28.73 2.69 26.05
N ASP A 35 27.53 2.39 25.58
CA ASP A 35 26.30 3.07 25.96
C ASP A 35 25.98 2.80 27.45
N GLU A 36 26.25 1.59 27.96
CA GLU A 36 26.18 1.22 29.41
C GLU A 36 27.16 2.06 30.27
N ILE A 37 28.42 2.20 29.84
CA ILE A 37 29.46 2.98 30.57
C ILE A 37 29.16 4.48 30.54
N MET A 38 28.64 4.97 29.41
CA MET A 38 28.31 6.39 29.24
C MET A 38 26.95 6.77 29.83
N GLY A 39 26.17 5.80 30.34
CA GLY A 39 24.82 6.02 30.86
C GLY A 39 23.82 6.48 29.81
N VAL A 40 24.15 6.32 28.53
CA VAL A 40 23.29 6.65 27.41
C VAL A 40 22.52 5.39 27.09
N GLN A 41 21.22 5.34 27.39
CA GLN A 41 20.41 4.18 27.03
C GLN A 41 20.34 4.12 25.49
N SER A 42 20.95 3.09 24.91
CA SER A 42 20.96 2.88 23.47
C SER A 42 19.52 2.75 22.99
N VAL A 43 18.96 3.83 22.44
CA VAL A 43 17.66 3.71 21.80
C VAL A 43 17.86 2.80 20.61
N ASP A 44 17.12 1.69 20.61
CA ASP A 44 17.14 0.76 19.51
C ASP A 44 16.56 1.47 18.29
N LYS A 45 17.45 2.03 17.47
CA LYS A 45 17.11 2.78 16.27
C LYS A 45 16.28 1.93 15.33
N SER A 46 16.41 0.61 15.40
CA SER A 46 15.61 -0.32 14.61
C SER A 46 14.15 -0.35 15.06
N ALA A 47 13.90 -0.30 16.38
CA ALA A 47 12.57 -0.19 16.95
C ALA A 47 11.95 1.19 16.71
N GLU A 48 12.73 2.26 16.72
CA GLU A 48 12.25 3.61 16.33
C GLU A 48 11.88 3.67 14.84
N LEU A 49 12.69 3.08 13.97
CA LEU A 49 12.37 2.93 12.55
C LEU A 49 11.09 2.12 12.35
N GLY A 50 10.87 1.06 13.14
CA GLY A 50 9.63 0.29 13.11
C GLY A 50 8.40 1.12 13.50
N LYS A 51 8.48 1.88 14.59
CA LYS A 51 7.38 2.76 15.05
C LYS A 51 7.07 3.86 14.05
N THR A 52 8.10 4.46 13.44
CA THR A 52 7.92 5.51 12.42
C THR A 52 7.33 4.93 11.13
N LEU A 53 7.79 3.77 10.69
CA LEU A 53 7.23 3.04 9.55
C LEU A 53 5.77 2.64 9.79
N GLU A 54 5.44 2.13 10.98
CA GLU A 54 4.08 1.81 11.37
C GLU A 54 3.17 3.04 11.29
N LYS A 55 3.62 4.18 11.81
CA LYS A 55 2.86 5.44 11.74
C LYS A 55 2.60 5.87 10.29
N VAL A 56 3.59 5.75 9.42
CA VAL A 56 3.47 6.06 7.99
C VAL A 56 2.51 5.09 7.29
N LEU A 57 2.63 3.78 7.56
CA LEU A 57 1.75 2.76 6.97
C LEU A 57 0.31 2.88 7.46
N ASN A 58 0.08 3.21 8.73
CA ASN A 58 -1.26 3.48 9.25
C ASN A 58 -1.86 4.75 8.65
N GLN A 59 -1.05 5.78 8.39
CA GLN A 59 -1.50 6.98 7.68
C GLN A 59 -1.85 6.67 6.22
N ALA A 60 -1.05 5.87 5.52
CA ALA A 60 -1.37 5.37 4.18
C ALA A 60 -2.60 4.44 4.18
N GLY A 61 -2.77 3.69 5.26
CA GLY A 61 -3.86 2.78 5.55
C GLY A 61 -5.24 3.43 5.55
N LYS A 62 -5.32 4.71 5.92
CA LYS A 62 -6.56 5.50 5.86
C LYS A 62 -7.15 5.60 4.46
N GLN A 63 -6.32 5.48 3.42
CA GLN A 63 -6.77 5.49 2.03
C GLN A 63 -6.84 4.10 1.40
N LYS A 64 -5.98 3.16 1.82
CA LYS A 64 -6.08 1.76 1.37
C LYS A 64 -5.86 0.79 2.54
N PRO A 65 -6.84 -0.06 2.88
CA PRO A 65 -6.73 -0.98 4.02
C PRO A 65 -5.59 -2.01 3.90
N LYS A 66 -5.06 -2.22 2.69
CA LYS A 66 -3.90 -3.09 2.43
C LYS A 66 -2.65 -2.67 3.21
N TYR A 67 -2.46 -1.38 3.49
CA TYR A 67 -1.29 -0.91 4.24
C TYR A 67 -1.39 -1.20 5.75
N ILE A 68 -2.61 -1.31 6.30
CA ILE A 68 -2.84 -1.57 7.74
C ILE A 68 -2.47 -3.02 8.10
N ALA A 69 -2.90 -3.98 7.28
CA ALA A 69 -2.59 -5.39 7.50
C ALA A 69 -1.08 -5.66 7.52
N ILE A 70 -0.33 -4.95 6.68
CA ILE A 70 1.12 -5.09 6.57
C ILE A 70 1.85 -4.34 7.70
N ALA A 71 1.33 -3.18 8.14
CA ALA A 71 1.85 -2.50 9.33
C ALA A 71 1.81 -3.41 10.58
N GLN A 72 0.70 -4.13 10.77
CA GLN A 72 0.54 -5.08 11.88
C GLN A 72 1.45 -6.30 11.75
N ALA A 73 1.72 -6.76 10.53
CA ALA A 73 2.61 -7.90 10.28
C ALA A 73 4.09 -7.58 10.48
N ILE A 74 4.50 -6.31 10.28
CA ILE A 74 5.90 -5.89 10.37
C ILE A 74 6.36 -5.66 11.83
N ASN A 75 5.48 -5.21 12.73
CA ASN A 75 5.84 -4.98 14.14
C ASN A 75 6.52 -6.19 14.83
N PRO A 76 5.93 -7.40 14.80
CA PRO A 76 6.56 -8.57 15.43
C PRO A 76 7.80 -9.09 14.67
N LEU A 77 8.01 -8.68 13.42
CA LEU A 77 9.20 -9.02 12.64
C LEU A 77 10.39 -8.12 12.99
N ILE A 78 10.12 -6.85 13.29
CA ILE A 78 11.13 -5.89 13.76
C ILE A 78 11.61 -6.26 15.16
N GLU A 79 10.70 -6.66 16.07
CA GLU A 79 11.09 -7.17 17.40
C GLU A 79 11.95 -8.43 17.32
N LYS A 80 11.82 -9.23 16.25
CA LYS A 80 12.62 -10.44 16.00
C LYS A 80 13.91 -10.18 15.22
N GLY A 81 14.12 -8.97 14.70
CA GLY A 81 15.26 -8.65 13.83
C GLY A 81 15.25 -9.35 12.47
N ASP A 82 14.10 -9.86 12.03
CA ASP A 82 13.92 -10.63 10.78
C ASP A 82 13.81 -9.68 9.56
N TRP A 83 14.86 -8.90 9.29
CA TRP A 83 14.93 -7.92 8.19
C TRP A 83 14.56 -8.46 6.79
N PRO A 84 14.94 -9.69 6.40
CA PRO A 84 14.56 -10.23 5.09
C PRO A 84 13.05 -10.41 4.92
N LYS A 85 12.34 -10.75 6.00
CA LYS A 85 10.87 -10.89 5.97
C LYS A 85 10.18 -9.54 5.98
N VAL A 86 10.77 -8.55 6.65
CA VAL A 86 10.31 -7.16 6.58
C VAL A 86 10.43 -6.65 5.15
N GLU A 87 11.55 -6.91 4.48
CA GLU A 87 11.74 -6.60 3.06
C GLU A 87 10.67 -7.27 2.21
N GLU A 88 10.42 -8.57 2.37
CA GLU A 88 9.37 -9.28 1.62
C GLU A 88 7.97 -8.68 1.82
N GLN A 89 7.61 -8.32 3.05
CA GLN A 89 6.32 -7.68 3.36
C GLN A 89 6.22 -6.26 2.78
N LEU A 90 7.33 -5.51 2.78
CA LEU A 90 7.40 -4.21 2.13
C LEU A 90 7.36 -4.33 0.60
N THR A 91 8.01 -5.32 0.01
CA THR A 91 7.95 -5.57 -1.44
C THR A 91 6.52 -5.92 -1.88
N LYS A 92 5.73 -6.60 -1.05
CA LYS A 92 4.29 -6.83 -1.31
C LYS A 92 3.45 -5.55 -1.34
N LEU A 93 3.93 -4.45 -0.77
CA LEU A 93 3.26 -3.14 -0.81
C LEU A 93 3.44 -2.42 -2.13
N PHE A 94 4.56 -2.68 -2.80
CA PHE A 94 4.79 -2.13 -4.12
C PHE A 94 4.14 -3.09 -5.13
N PRO A 95 3.32 -2.59 -6.07
CA PRO A 95 2.99 -3.40 -7.24
C PRO A 95 4.33 -3.78 -7.86
N SER A 96 4.65 -5.07 -7.77
CA SER A 96 5.88 -5.59 -8.34
C SER A 96 5.90 -5.18 -9.80
N ALA A 97 6.88 -4.36 -10.21
CA ALA A 97 7.07 -4.03 -11.62
C ALA A 97 7.29 -5.28 -12.50
N ALA A 98 7.53 -6.44 -11.88
CA ALA A 98 7.70 -7.73 -12.54
C ALA A 98 6.42 -8.61 -12.52
N ALA A 99 5.43 -8.33 -11.68
CA ALA A 99 4.12 -8.95 -11.79
C ALA A 99 3.24 -7.97 -12.53
N GLY A 100 2.81 -8.32 -13.74
CA GLY A 100 1.79 -7.61 -14.51
C GLY A 100 0.44 -7.61 -13.80
N VAL A 101 0.38 -7.04 -12.60
CA VAL A 101 -0.84 -6.54 -11.99
C VAL A 101 -1.23 -5.44 -12.93
N GLU A 102 -2.29 -5.73 -13.69
CA GLU A 102 -2.99 -4.85 -14.59
C GLU A 102 -3.41 -3.59 -13.82
N GLU A 103 -2.47 -2.66 -13.56
CA GLU A 103 -2.84 -1.26 -13.42
C GLU A 103 -3.57 -0.96 -14.72
N ALA A 104 -4.88 -0.80 -14.62
CA ALA A 104 -5.77 -0.65 -15.75
C ALA A 104 -5.08 0.22 -16.80
N ASN A 105 -4.80 -0.35 -17.98
CA ASN A 105 -3.95 0.31 -18.97
C ASN A 105 -4.68 1.56 -19.48
N TRP A 106 -4.53 2.67 -18.76
CA TRP A 106 -5.26 3.90 -18.95
C TRP A 106 -5.02 4.46 -20.34
N SER A 107 -3.85 4.22 -20.90
CA SER A 107 -3.54 4.56 -22.27
C SER A 107 -4.44 3.82 -23.28
N VAL A 108 -4.81 2.57 -23.01
CA VAL A 108 -5.79 1.81 -23.80
C VAL A 108 -7.22 2.26 -23.51
N VAL A 109 -7.59 2.45 -22.23
CA VAL A 109 -8.94 2.90 -21.83
C VAL A 109 -9.28 4.26 -22.41
N ILE A 110 -8.37 5.23 -22.30
CA ILE A 110 -8.54 6.60 -22.81
C ILE A 110 -8.58 6.60 -24.34
N ARG A 111 -7.71 5.84 -25.01
CA ARG A 111 -7.75 5.72 -26.49
C ARG A 111 -9.06 5.11 -26.97
N ASN A 112 -9.55 4.07 -26.30
CA ASN A 112 -10.84 3.46 -26.63
C ASN A 112 -12.01 4.42 -26.34
N LEU A 113 -11.97 5.15 -25.22
CA LEU A 113 -12.95 6.18 -24.88
C LEU A 113 -13.01 7.27 -25.95
N LEU A 114 -11.86 7.81 -26.35
CA LEU A 114 -11.79 8.85 -27.38
C LEU A 114 -12.37 8.36 -28.71
N LYS A 115 -11.95 7.15 -29.14
CA LYS A 115 -12.44 6.52 -30.37
C LYS A 115 -13.96 6.33 -30.34
N GLN A 116 -14.51 5.80 -29.25
CA GLN A 116 -15.96 5.53 -29.15
C GLN A 116 -16.80 6.77 -28.83
N LEU A 117 -16.20 7.84 -28.33
CA LEU A 117 -16.87 9.13 -28.19
C LEU A 117 -17.16 9.73 -29.57
N GLU A 118 -16.22 9.61 -30.51
CA GLU A 118 -16.34 10.07 -31.90
C GLU A 118 -17.27 9.20 -32.75
N VAL A 119 -17.41 7.91 -32.43
CA VAL A 119 -18.36 7.02 -33.12
C VAL A 119 -19.80 7.41 -32.76
N SER A 120 -20.59 7.77 -33.76
CA SER A 120 -22.02 7.99 -33.57
C SER A 120 -22.76 6.65 -33.48
N HIS A 121 -23.12 6.23 -32.27
CA HIS A 121 -23.95 5.05 -32.04
C HIS A 121 -25.43 5.42 -32.22
N LYS A 122 -26.19 4.57 -32.91
CA LYS A 122 -27.63 4.75 -33.09
C LYS A 122 -28.31 4.79 -31.72
N GLY A 123 -29.01 5.88 -31.41
CA GLY A 123 -29.78 6.03 -30.16
C GLY A 123 -29.06 6.72 -28.98
N VAL A 124 -27.75 6.99 -29.06
CA VAL A 124 -27.02 7.68 -27.98
C VAL A 124 -26.41 8.99 -28.48
N THR A 125 -26.95 10.11 -28.02
CA THR A 125 -26.43 11.45 -28.34
C THR A 125 -25.10 11.71 -27.62
N LEU A 126 -24.25 12.55 -28.22
CA LEU A 126 -22.98 12.96 -27.61
C LEU A 126 -23.17 13.57 -26.21
N SER A 127 -24.28 14.28 -25.98
CA SER A 127 -24.64 14.85 -24.68
C SER A 127 -24.89 13.77 -23.62
N ARG A 128 -25.61 12.68 -23.97
CA ARG A 128 -25.86 11.54 -23.07
C ARG A 128 -24.56 10.81 -22.68
N LYS A 129 -23.63 10.68 -23.63
CA LYS A 129 -22.29 10.08 -23.38
C LYS A 129 -21.47 10.91 -22.40
N LYS A 130 -21.42 12.23 -22.62
CA LYS A 130 -20.68 13.17 -21.75
C LYS A 130 -21.27 13.22 -20.33
N GLU A 131 -22.59 13.18 -20.21
CA GLU A 131 -23.26 13.14 -18.90
C GLU A 131 -22.95 11.83 -18.14
N GLY A 132 -23.01 10.68 -18.83
CA GLY A 132 -22.66 9.38 -18.23
C GLY A 132 -21.20 9.32 -17.77
N LEU A 133 -20.27 9.85 -18.58
CA LEU A 133 -18.85 9.93 -18.20
C LEU A 133 -18.65 10.87 -17.00
N SER A 134 -19.30 12.03 -16.98
CA SER A 134 -19.24 12.98 -15.86
C SER A 134 -19.71 12.33 -14.55
N LYS A 135 -20.83 11.59 -14.58
CA LYS A 135 -21.33 10.86 -13.41
C LYS A 135 -20.34 9.79 -12.92
N VAL A 136 -19.70 9.05 -13.83
CA VAL A 136 -18.71 8.03 -13.47
C VAL A 136 -17.44 8.68 -12.88
N LEU A 137 -16.98 9.78 -13.46
CA LEU A 137 -15.81 10.52 -12.96
C LEU A 137 -16.06 11.11 -11.56
N VAL A 138 -17.26 11.65 -11.29
CA VAL A 138 -17.61 12.20 -9.98
C VAL A 138 -17.78 11.10 -8.93
N ASN A 139 -18.46 10.00 -9.27
CA ASN A 139 -18.78 8.95 -8.31
C ASN A 139 -17.61 8.00 -8.00
N PHE A 140 -16.65 7.85 -8.91
CA PHE A 140 -15.54 6.90 -8.77
C PHE A 140 -14.15 7.57 -8.82
N ALA A 141 -14.05 8.86 -8.51
CA ALA A 141 -12.79 9.62 -8.52
C ALA A 141 -11.72 9.06 -7.57
N SER A 142 -12.12 8.38 -6.49
CA SER A 142 -11.23 7.88 -5.45
C SER A 142 -10.52 6.57 -5.82
N ASP A 143 -11.06 5.79 -6.76
CA ASP A 143 -10.61 4.44 -7.09
C ASP A 143 -10.27 4.31 -8.59
N SER A 144 -8.98 4.44 -8.92
CA SER A 144 -8.45 4.37 -10.29
C SER A 144 -8.83 3.07 -11.02
N ASP A 145 -8.71 1.92 -10.36
CA ASP A 145 -9.01 0.63 -11.00
C ASP A 145 -10.51 0.45 -11.31
N VAL A 146 -11.36 0.80 -10.34
CA VAL A 146 -12.82 0.75 -10.49
C VAL A 146 -13.28 1.75 -11.56
N LEU A 147 -12.67 2.94 -11.61
CA LEU A 147 -12.98 3.95 -12.62
C LEU A 147 -12.73 3.44 -14.04
N ALA A 148 -11.59 2.77 -14.27
CA ALA A 148 -11.27 2.20 -15.57
C ALA A 148 -12.28 1.10 -16.00
N GLN A 149 -12.65 0.20 -15.08
CA GLN A 149 -13.66 -0.83 -15.31
C GLN A 149 -15.04 -0.24 -15.63
N LYS A 150 -15.46 0.82 -14.91
CA LYS A 150 -16.74 1.51 -15.16
C LYS A 150 -16.75 2.24 -16.50
N ILE A 151 -15.64 2.87 -16.89
CA ILE A 151 -15.52 3.51 -18.21
C ILE A 151 -15.63 2.48 -19.33
N GLN A 152 -14.94 1.34 -19.22
CA GLN A 152 -15.04 0.26 -20.22
C GLN A 152 -16.47 -0.32 -20.32
N SER A 153 -17.16 -0.48 -19.19
CA SER A 153 -18.56 -0.93 -19.15
C SER A 153 -19.50 0.08 -19.83
N LEU A 154 -19.31 1.38 -19.57
CA LEU A 154 -20.08 2.46 -20.19
C LEU A 154 -19.87 2.48 -21.70
N ILE A 155 -18.62 2.37 -22.15
CA ILE A 155 -18.26 2.30 -23.57
C ILE A 155 -18.96 1.10 -24.25
N SER A 156 -18.94 -0.08 -23.62
CA SER A 156 -19.60 -1.28 -24.14
C SER A 156 -21.12 -1.10 -24.27
N SER A 157 -21.75 -0.41 -23.30
CA SER A 157 -23.20 -0.12 -23.34
C SER A 157 -23.63 0.73 -24.54
N TRP A 158 -22.74 1.56 -25.09
CA TRP A 158 -23.03 2.35 -26.29
C TRP A 158 -23.06 1.48 -27.55
N GLY A 159 -22.20 0.47 -27.63
CA GLY A 159 -22.17 -0.49 -28.74
C GLY A 159 -23.37 -1.44 -28.73
N LEU A 160 -23.86 -1.81 -27.54
CA LEU A 160 -25.03 -2.68 -27.36
C LEU A 160 -26.38 -1.93 -27.42
N SER A 161 -26.40 -0.59 -27.49
CA SER A 161 -27.66 0.19 -27.55
C SER A 161 -28.49 -0.01 -28.83
N GLY A 162 -28.07 -0.91 -29.74
CA GLY A 162 -28.92 -1.50 -30.78
C GLY A 162 -29.86 -2.60 -30.27
N THR A 163 -29.69 -3.06 -29.03
CA THR A 163 -30.57 -3.98 -28.30
C THR A 163 -30.87 -3.35 -26.94
N ALA A 164 -31.60 -2.23 -26.96
CA ALA A 164 -32.24 -1.68 -25.79
C ALA A 164 -33.41 -2.59 -25.37
N ASP A 165 -33.10 -3.82 -24.93
CA ASP A 165 -34.06 -4.70 -24.24
C ASP A 165 -33.38 -5.88 -23.49
N ALA A 166 -32.27 -5.61 -22.80
CA ALA A 166 -31.63 -6.61 -21.93
C ALA A 166 -31.27 -6.07 -20.53
N VAL A 167 -31.76 -4.88 -20.15
CA VAL A 167 -31.59 -4.30 -18.82
C VAL A 167 -32.88 -4.31 -17.98
N THR A 168 -33.91 -5.01 -18.44
CA THR A 168 -35.19 -5.23 -17.72
C THR A 168 -35.38 -6.69 -17.25
N SER A 169 -34.38 -7.57 -17.38
CA SER A 169 -34.52 -8.99 -16.99
C SER A 169 -33.83 -9.40 -15.69
N LEU A 170 -33.36 -8.45 -14.86
CA LEU A 170 -32.76 -8.77 -13.56
C LEU A 170 -33.65 -8.47 -12.35
N ASP A 171 -34.84 -7.89 -12.54
CA ASP A 171 -35.77 -7.55 -11.44
C ASP A 171 -37.05 -8.40 -11.41
N ALA A 172 -37.23 -9.32 -12.37
CA ALA A 172 -38.38 -10.24 -12.43
C ALA A 172 -38.10 -11.65 -11.88
N ALA A 173 -36.91 -11.89 -11.31
CA ALA A 173 -36.51 -13.21 -10.79
C ALA A 173 -36.76 -13.39 -9.28
N ILE A 174 -37.51 -12.48 -8.65
CA ILE A 174 -37.96 -12.61 -7.25
C ILE A 174 -39.49 -12.61 -7.18
N GLU A 175 -40.15 -13.36 -8.08
CA GLU A 175 -41.47 -13.91 -7.76
C GLU A 175 -41.27 -15.31 -7.16
N VAL A 176 -41.48 -15.34 -5.85
CA VAL A 176 -41.47 -16.52 -4.99
C VAL A 176 -42.64 -17.43 -5.40
N PRO A 177 -42.43 -18.74 -5.67
CA PRO A 177 -43.54 -19.64 -5.95
C PRO A 177 -44.35 -19.95 -4.67
N ALA A 178 -45.66 -19.86 -4.85
CA ALA A 178 -46.80 -20.05 -3.96
C ALA A 178 -46.76 -21.15 -2.88
N VAL A 179 -47.47 -20.90 -1.76
CA VAL A 179 -48.24 -21.91 -1.02
C VAL A 179 -49.51 -21.28 -0.44
N THR A 180 -50.70 -21.69 -0.92
CA THR A 180 -51.79 -22.33 -0.14
C THR A 180 -52.75 -22.95 -1.14
#